data_AF-A0A094I0F8-F1
#
_entry.id   AF-A0A094I0F8-F1
#
_cell.length_a   1.000
_cell.length_b   1.000
_cell.length_c   1.000
_cell.angle_alpha   90.00
_cell.angle_beta   90.00
_cell.angle_gamma   90.00
#
_symmetry.space_group_name_H-M   'P 1'
#
loop_
_entity.id
_entity.type
_entity.pdbx_description
1 polymer ?
#
loop_
_entity_poly.entity_id
_entity_poly.type
_entity_poly.pdbx_seq_one_letter_code
_entity_poly.pdbx_strand_id
1 'polypeptide(L)'
;MASRTDQFKAAKQEMQRAFEKAEEEEKRQTKETDEAKEPSPWLRRVGCIPHLAGVDRKEVRELVEPVDDEEEPHLAFMCTAFEWLVEDAQYKAVRDVVGIHTLFEANKKVEKETNMPFDSWMDMTTIERYVEVWKQLLLFVFRAEDDEPEFRPPYVLTEAQQSAMQTVRDKIGAFQEWKEEQEGGGGGGDGDEDEGFDDGEDDGGPDEEVHEEVDEGFEDEMSEETKWMRQIQREVLRFFIALLDHPLQDDEYQSAIISGLAVLMIKGDKGWHDASPQSFTFQNPTSSEEGQSIPRSRCSSVSFDKGFAADRDPVGESRAFEAQNHQRSRQRWRIEADSQREGHEVWNLETRLDSWVGKCPLCYTRRCQGLDVDVRHTLENCPDESRTKVITEIEALKTIRFEPYASCTFCTVAQKVCTRWAETREGSNRFRKVEGGVCQYNGIVRAAVAAMSIAAPVEVAREGLYGQMKALGIWGRGEGEWSEEDHTEVRRVMLIWFGKKIIWGGMEASVLLRVFYWLTVGLEDGVESIE
;
A
#
# COMPACT_ATOMS: atom_id res chain seq x y z
N MET A 1 29.34 67.12 3.06
CA MET A 1 30.32 66.09 2.64
C MET A 1 30.36 65.03 3.73
N ALA A 2 29.98 63.79 3.44
CA ALA A 2 30.06 62.71 4.43
C ALA A 2 31.53 62.54 4.87
N SER A 3 31.76 62.37 6.18
CA SER A 3 33.12 62.19 6.70
C SER A 3 33.76 60.95 6.08
N ARG A 4 35.07 61.01 5.82
CA ARG A 4 35.87 59.89 5.28
C ARG A 4 35.72 58.61 6.13
N THR A 5 35.43 58.75 7.42
CA THR A 5 35.12 57.63 8.33
C THR A 5 33.74 57.01 8.10
N ASP A 6 32.75 57.79 7.69
CA ASP A 6 31.39 57.30 7.44
C ASP A 6 31.32 56.58 6.09
N GLN A 7 32.06 57.08 5.09
CA GLN A 7 32.26 56.39 3.81
C GLN A 7 32.95 55.02 4.00
N PHE A 8 33.95 54.95 4.89
CA PHE A 8 34.66 53.70 5.17
C PHE A 8 33.79 52.66 5.90
N LYS A 9 32.91 53.11 6.81
CA LYS A 9 31.96 52.22 7.50
C LYS A 9 30.89 51.69 6.55
N ALA A 10 30.36 52.55 5.66
CA ALA A 10 29.40 52.14 4.63
C ALA A 10 30.01 51.10 3.68
N ALA A 11 31.22 51.34 3.17
CA ALA A 11 31.93 50.40 2.31
C ALA A 11 32.20 49.04 3.00
N LYS A 12 32.53 49.04 4.29
CA LYS A 12 32.72 47.80 5.07
C LYS A 12 31.42 47.02 5.23
N GLN A 13 30.29 47.69 5.46
CA GLN A 13 28.98 47.04 5.58
C GLN A 13 28.50 46.48 4.24
N GLU A 14 28.74 47.21 3.14
CA GLU A 14 28.43 46.75 1.79
C GLU A 14 29.27 45.52 1.42
N MET A 15 30.57 45.54 1.71
CA MET A 15 31.45 44.38 1.49
C MET A 15 31.06 43.18 2.36
N GLN A 16 30.63 43.41 3.60
CA GLN A 16 30.15 42.36 4.49
C GLN A 16 28.85 41.73 3.97
N ARG A 17 27.89 42.54 3.50
CA ARG A 17 26.65 42.04 2.87
C ARG A 17 26.94 41.31 1.56
N ALA A 18 27.88 41.79 0.77
CA ALA A 18 28.30 41.11 -0.45
C ALA A 18 28.99 39.76 -0.15
N PHE A 19 29.78 39.69 0.92
CA PHE A 19 30.41 38.45 1.38
C PHE A 19 29.37 37.47 1.94
N GLU A 20 28.42 37.93 2.76
CA GLU A 20 27.33 37.11 3.29
C GLU A 20 26.42 36.59 2.17
N LYS A 21 26.07 37.45 1.20
CA LYS A 21 25.30 37.06 0.00
C LYS A 21 26.07 36.04 -0.85
N ALA A 22 27.37 36.25 -1.07
CA ALA A 22 28.21 35.31 -1.81
C ALA A 22 28.35 33.97 -1.08
N GLU A 23 28.51 33.97 0.26
CA GLU A 23 28.58 32.76 1.08
C GLU A 23 27.23 32.00 1.12
N GLU A 24 26.11 32.72 1.04
CA GLU A 24 24.76 32.16 0.95
C GLU A 24 24.50 31.53 -0.43
N GLU A 25 24.84 32.23 -1.51
CA GLU A 25 24.78 31.74 -2.89
C GLU A 25 25.70 30.53 -3.09
N GLU A 26 26.89 30.58 -2.48
CA GLU A 26 27.86 29.49 -2.44
C GLU A 26 27.38 28.27 -1.63
N LYS A 27 26.48 28.44 -0.65
CA LYS A 27 25.83 27.34 0.09
C LYS A 27 24.64 26.75 -0.66
N ARG A 28 23.97 27.54 -1.49
CA ARG A 28 22.82 27.16 -2.31
C ARG A 28 23.21 26.16 -3.41
N GLN A 29 24.39 26.35 -4.00
CA GLN A 29 24.94 25.46 -5.02
C GLN A 29 25.50 24.15 -4.46
N THR A 30 25.25 23.06 -5.16
CA THR A 30 25.91 21.78 -4.88
C THR A 30 27.37 21.85 -5.31
N LYS A 31 28.28 21.68 -4.35
CA LYS A 31 29.72 21.61 -4.60
C LYS A 31 30.22 20.18 -4.58
N GLU A 32 31.25 19.92 -5.37
CA GLU A 32 32.23 18.87 -5.09
C GLU A 32 32.83 19.15 -3.71
N THR A 33 32.44 18.37 -2.71
CA THR A 33 32.82 18.64 -1.32
C THR A 33 34.32 18.40 -1.09
N ASP A 34 34.90 19.24 -0.22
CA ASP A 34 36.16 18.97 0.46
C ASP A 34 36.04 17.62 1.20
N GLU A 35 36.94 16.67 0.88
CA GLU A 35 36.95 15.25 1.27
C GLU A 35 36.68 15.01 2.77
N ALA A 36 36.92 16.02 3.61
CA ALA A 36 36.78 16.01 5.06
C ALA A 36 35.34 16.22 5.59
N LYS A 37 34.37 16.64 4.76
CA LYS A 37 32.97 16.88 5.17
C LYS A 37 31.96 15.85 4.64
N GLU A 38 32.43 14.85 3.89
CA GLU A 38 31.58 13.82 3.30
C GLU A 38 31.08 12.80 4.35
N PRO A 39 29.75 12.54 4.44
CA PRO A 39 29.20 11.62 5.42
C PRO A 39 29.70 10.18 5.29
N SER A 40 29.96 9.72 4.06
CA SER A 40 30.43 8.34 3.82
C SER A 40 31.31 8.22 2.56
N PRO A 41 32.29 7.28 2.55
CA PRO A 41 33.07 6.95 1.36
C PRO A 41 32.26 6.37 0.19
N TRP A 42 31.01 5.97 0.42
CA TRP A 42 30.13 5.39 -0.60
C TRP A 42 29.59 6.44 -1.56
N LEU A 43 29.30 7.65 -1.07
CA LEU A 43 28.87 8.79 -1.92
C LEU A 43 29.90 9.13 -3.01
N ARG A 44 31.19 8.95 -2.73
CA ARG A 44 32.27 9.09 -3.72
C ARG A 44 32.23 8.04 -4.82
N ARG A 45 31.77 6.83 -4.50
CA ARG A 45 31.71 5.71 -5.46
C ARG A 45 30.50 5.82 -6.36
N VAL A 46 29.39 6.35 -5.84
CA VAL A 46 28.13 6.45 -6.60
C VAL A 46 28.15 7.65 -7.55
N GLY A 47 28.83 8.75 -7.19
CA GLY A 47 29.03 9.87 -8.13
C GLY A 47 27.93 10.94 -8.09
N CYS A 48 27.07 10.95 -7.07
CA CYS A 48 25.93 11.86 -6.98
C CYS A 48 26.35 13.32 -6.85
N ILE A 49 27.47 13.54 -6.15
CA ILE A 49 28.02 14.88 -5.87
C ILE A 49 28.55 15.53 -7.15
N PRO A 50 29.43 14.89 -7.95
CA PRO A 50 29.86 15.46 -9.22
C PRO A 50 28.72 15.57 -10.24
N HIS A 51 27.73 14.67 -10.23
CA HIS A 51 26.55 14.75 -11.12
C HIS A 51 25.72 16.02 -10.88
N LEU A 52 25.41 16.32 -9.62
CA LEU A 52 24.58 17.48 -9.26
C LEU A 52 25.40 18.76 -9.07
N ALA A 53 26.70 18.76 -9.38
CA ALA A 53 27.57 19.90 -9.16
C ALA A 53 27.13 21.13 -9.98
N GLY A 54 27.03 22.28 -9.31
CA GLY A 54 26.58 23.53 -9.94
C GLY A 54 25.07 23.73 -9.97
N VAL A 55 24.27 22.69 -9.70
CA VAL A 55 22.82 22.80 -9.59
C VAL A 55 22.43 23.28 -8.18
N ASP A 56 21.42 24.13 -8.11
CA ASP A 56 20.91 24.65 -6.85
C ASP A 56 20.16 23.58 -6.05
N ARG A 57 20.55 23.39 -4.79
CA ARG A 57 20.00 22.34 -3.93
C ARG A 57 18.55 22.54 -3.57
N LYS A 58 18.10 23.79 -3.46
CA LYS A 58 16.72 24.08 -3.09
C LYS A 58 15.82 23.80 -4.28
N GLU A 59 16.23 24.26 -5.47
CA GLU A 59 15.48 24.10 -6.70
C GLU A 59 15.33 22.61 -7.08
N VAL A 60 16.40 21.80 -7.02
CA VAL A 60 16.26 20.35 -7.31
C VAL A 60 15.44 19.59 -6.28
N ARG A 61 15.38 20.08 -5.03
CA ARG A 61 14.57 19.44 -3.98
C ARG A 61 13.09 19.72 -4.18
N GLU A 62 12.74 20.91 -4.68
CA GLU A 62 11.36 21.27 -5.04
C GLU A 62 10.79 20.31 -6.10
N LEU A 63 11.62 19.80 -7.02
CA LEU A 63 11.21 18.83 -8.04
C LEU A 63 10.63 17.51 -7.47
N VAL A 64 11.03 17.11 -6.26
CA VAL A 64 10.58 15.87 -5.60
C VAL A 64 9.61 16.10 -4.44
N GLU A 65 9.19 17.36 -4.20
CA GLU A 65 8.19 17.63 -3.15
C GLU A 65 6.81 17.07 -3.54
N PRO A 66 5.92 16.80 -2.57
CA PRO A 66 4.56 16.36 -2.88
C PRO A 66 3.84 17.34 -3.83
N VAL A 67 2.89 16.82 -4.60
CA VAL A 67 2.04 17.65 -5.48
C VAL A 67 1.10 18.50 -4.63
N ASP A 68 0.87 19.74 -5.07
CA ASP A 68 -0.27 20.53 -4.63
C ASP A 68 -1.40 20.36 -5.66
N ASP A 69 -2.52 19.79 -5.25
CA ASP A 69 -3.63 19.43 -6.15
C ASP A 69 -4.29 20.67 -6.78
N GLU A 70 -4.21 21.83 -6.13
CA GLU A 70 -4.78 23.09 -6.65
C GLU A 70 -3.83 23.76 -7.66
N GLU A 71 -2.53 23.73 -7.40
CA GLU A 71 -1.53 24.38 -8.26
C GLU A 71 -1.10 23.49 -9.45
N GLU A 72 -1.01 22.18 -9.25
CA GLU A 72 -0.49 21.21 -10.23
C GLU A 72 -1.48 20.04 -10.49
N PRO A 73 -2.74 20.31 -10.91
CA PRO A 73 -3.76 19.28 -11.06
C PRO A 73 -3.37 18.18 -12.07
N HIS A 74 -2.55 18.51 -13.07
CA HIS A 74 -2.05 17.56 -14.06
C HIS A 74 -1.10 16.51 -13.43
N LEU A 75 -0.24 16.93 -12.50
CA LEU A 75 0.63 16.01 -11.78
C LEU A 75 -0.14 15.21 -10.73
N ALA A 76 -1.20 15.79 -10.15
CA ALA A 76 -2.08 15.08 -9.22
C ALA A 76 -2.78 13.90 -9.92
N PHE A 77 -3.39 14.13 -11.09
CA PHE A 77 -4.00 13.06 -11.89
C PHE A 77 -3.00 11.97 -12.27
N MET A 78 -1.77 12.36 -12.62
CA MET A 78 -0.71 11.40 -12.90
C MET A 78 -0.34 10.54 -11.68
N CYS A 79 -0.20 11.16 -10.51
CA CYS A 79 0.11 10.46 -9.26
C CYS A 79 -1.00 9.49 -8.84
N THR A 80 -2.27 9.90 -8.96
CA THR A 80 -3.42 9.04 -8.69
C THR A 80 -3.48 7.88 -9.69
N ALA A 81 -3.24 8.14 -10.98
CA ALA A 81 -3.20 7.09 -12.00
C ALA A 81 -2.06 6.08 -11.73
N PHE A 82 -0.92 6.54 -11.21
CA PHE A 82 0.17 5.67 -10.80
C PHE A 82 -0.17 4.82 -9.56
N GLU A 83 -0.90 5.35 -8.59
CA GLU A 83 -1.39 4.53 -7.46
C GLU A 83 -2.31 3.42 -7.93
N TRP A 84 -3.27 3.76 -8.79
CA TRP A 84 -4.19 2.77 -9.37
C TRP A 84 -3.42 1.72 -10.18
N LEU A 85 -2.33 2.12 -10.86
CA LEU A 85 -1.44 1.20 -11.54
C LEU A 85 -0.80 0.18 -10.59
N VAL A 86 -0.29 0.64 -9.45
CA VAL A 86 0.38 -0.24 -8.48
C VAL A 86 -0.63 -1.19 -7.84
N GLU A 87 -1.81 -0.70 -7.46
CA GLU A 87 -2.88 -1.52 -6.90
C GLU A 87 -3.34 -2.61 -7.89
N ASP A 88 -3.55 -2.23 -9.14
CA ASP A 88 -3.95 -3.15 -10.21
C ASP A 88 -2.84 -4.18 -10.50
N ALA A 89 -1.57 -3.76 -10.49
CA ALA A 89 -0.43 -4.65 -10.64
C ALA A 89 -0.33 -5.66 -9.48
N GLN A 90 -0.58 -5.24 -8.24
CA GLN A 90 -0.59 -6.14 -7.08
C GLN A 90 -1.71 -7.18 -7.18
N TYR A 91 -2.90 -6.78 -7.64
CA TYR A 91 -4.03 -7.67 -7.88
C TYR A 91 -3.74 -8.69 -8.99
N LYS A 92 -3.11 -8.25 -10.09
CA LYS A 92 -2.81 -9.12 -11.23
C LYS A 92 -1.62 -10.05 -10.98
N ALA A 93 -0.63 -9.65 -10.18
CA ALA A 93 0.60 -10.43 -9.93
C ALA A 93 0.43 -11.53 -8.86
N VAL A 94 -0.75 -12.17 -8.79
CA VAL A 94 -1.04 -13.31 -7.92
C VAL A 94 -1.21 -14.59 -8.72
N ARG A 95 -0.93 -15.74 -8.11
CA ARG A 95 -0.97 -17.06 -8.78
C ARG A 95 -2.33 -17.40 -9.41
N ASP A 96 -3.41 -16.87 -8.85
CA ASP A 96 -4.76 -17.15 -9.31
C ASP A 96 -5.12 -16.35 -10.58
N VAL A 97 -4.30 -15.37 -10.96
CA VAL A 97 -4.43 -14.56 -12.18
C VAL A 97 -3.31 -14.87 -13.17
N VAL A 98 -2.05 -14.96 -12.69
CA VAL A 98 -0.86 -15.20 -13.52
C VAL A 98 -0.27 -16.58 -13.22
N GLY A 99 0.05 -17.33 -14.29
CA GLY A 99 0.61 -18.66 -14.19
C GLY A 99 1.91 -18.72 -13.37
N ILE A 100 2.08 -19.82 -12.62
CA ILE A 100 3.20 -20.00 -11.70
C ILE A 100 4.58 -19.82 -12.36
N HIS A 101 4.73 -20.24 -13.63
CA HIS A 101 5.99 -20.08 -14.38
C HIS A 101 6.38 -18.61 -14.58
N THR A 102 5.43 -17.77 -14.93
CA THR A 102 5.63 -16.33 -15.09
C THR A 102 6.05 -15.68 -13.78
N LEU A 103 5.46 -16.10 -12.65
CA LEU A 103 5.86 -15.60 -11.33
C LEU A 103 7.29 -16.03 -10.95
N PHE A 104 7.74 -17.22 -11.35
CA PHE A 104 9.14 -17.62 -11.13
C PHE A 104 10.11 -16.79 -11.95
N GLU A 105 9.79 -16.53 -13.22
CA GLU A 105 10.60 -15.63 -14.05
C GLU A 105 10.59 -14.19 -13.51
N ALA A 106 9.45 -13.68 -13.06
CA ALA A 106 9.37 -12.35 -12.44
C ALA A 106 10.22 -12.22 -11.16
N ASN A 107 10.37 -13.29 -10.38
CA ASN A 107 11.22 -13.28 -9.18
C ASN A 107 12.69 -13.56 -9.46
N LYS A 108 13.05 -13.92 -10.70
CA LYS A 108 14.39 -14.40 -11.03
C LYS A 108 15.42 -13.30 -10.82
N LYS A 109 16.50 -13.63 -10.11
CA LYS A 109 17.64 -12.73 -9.89
C LYS A 109 18.80 -13.19 -10.77
N VAL A 110 19.51 -12.23 -11.38
CA VAL A 110 20.59 -12.48 -12.36
C VAL A 110 21.65 -13.49 -11.85
N GLU A 111 21.94 -13.49 -10.55
CA GLU A 111 22.98 -14.33 -9.94
C GLU A 111 22.45 -15.52 -9.10
N LYS A 112 21.14 -15.68 -8.96
CA LYS A 112 20.56 -16.70 -8.05
C LYS A 112 19.26 -17.27 -8.59
N GLU A 113 19.23 -18.60 -8.80
CA GLU A 113 18.00 -19.34 -9.04
C GLU A 113 17.03 -19.13 -7.87
N THR A 114 15.84 -18.64 -8.17
CA THR A 114 14.80 -18.40 -7.18
C THR A 114 13.96 -19.65 -7.00
N ASN A 115 13.95 -20.16 -5.75
CA ASN A 115 13.15 -21.34 -5.39
C ASN A 115 11.71 -20.98 -4.97
N MET A 116 11.29 -19.72 -5.17
CA MET A 116 9.98 -19.20 -4.82
C MET A 116 9.44 -18.36 -5.99
N PRO A 117 8.13 -18.44 -6.29
CA PRO A 117 7.50 -17.51 -7.23
C PRO A 117 7.52 -16.08 -6.67
N PHE A 118 7.33 -15.09 -7.56
CA PHE A 118 7.11 -13.70 -7.17
C PHE A 118 5.87 -13.62 -6.28
N ASP A 119 5.98 -12.86 -5.21
CA ASP A 119 4.91 -12.60 -4.27
C ASP A 119 4.64 -11.10 -4.29
N SER A 120 3.47 -10.70 -4.79
CA SER A 120 3.05 -9.30 -4.85
C SER A 120 2.66 -8.74 -3.48
N TRP A 121 2.52 -9.61 -2.48
CA TRP A 121 2.13 -9.25 -1.13
C TRP A 121 3.29 -8.60 -0.38
N MET A 122 3.09 -7.34 0.01
CA MET A 122 3.97 -6.56 0.88
C MET A 122 3.12 -5.94 1.98
N ASP A 123 3.72 -5.65 3.13
CA ASP A 123 3.02 -4.90 4.16
C ASP A 123 2.65 -3.49 3.65
N MET A 124 1.51 -2.97 4.13
CA MET A 124 0.92 -1.72 3.63
C MET A 124 1.87 -0.53 3.79
N THR A 125 2.61 -0.48 4.90
CA THR A 125 3.56 0.61 5.16
C THR A 125 4.76 0.58 4.22
N THR A 126 5.18 -0.62 3.80
CA THR A 126 6.27 -0.80 2.83
C THR A 126 5.83 -0.43 1.42
N ILE A 127 4.63 -0.84 1.00
CA ILE A 127 4.14 -0.47 -0.34
C ILE A 127 3.90 1.03 -0.44
N GLU A 128 3.30 1.67 0.57
CA GLU A 128 3.10 3.13 0.60
C GLU A 128 4.45 3.87 0.51
N ARG A 129 5.46 3.43 1.26
CA ARG A 129 6.81 4.00 1.19
C ARG A 129 7.47 3.80 -0.18
N TYR A 130 7.23 2.66 -0.85
CA TYR A 130 7.80 2.42 -2.18
C TYR A 130 7.06 3.23 -3.25
N VAL A 131 5.73 3.28 -3.20
CA VAL A 131 4.91 4.10 -4.09
C VAL A 131 5.33 5.55 -3.98
N GLU A 132 5.55 6.06 -2.78
CA GLU A 132 6.01 7.43 -2.56
C GLU A 132 7.35 7.72 -3.26
N VAL A 133 8.33 6.82 -3.14
CA VAL A 133 9.62 7.00 -3.84
C VAL A 133 9.43 7.03 -5.35
N TRP A 134 8.57 6.17 -5.90
CA TRP A 134 8.28 6.16 -7.34
C TRP A 134 7.51 7.40 -7.79
N LYS A 135 6.56 7.91 -6.99
CA LYS A 135 5.90 9.19 -7.23
C LYS A 135 6.92 10.33 -7.26
N GLN A 136 7.82 10.40 -6.30
CA GLN A 136 8.88 11.40 -6.28
C GLN A 136 9.77 11.36 -7.53
N LEU A 137 10.11 10.16 -8.02
CA LEU A 137 10.84 10.01 -9.28
C LEU A 137 10.02 10.45 -10.49
N LEU A 138 8.72 10.17 -10.50
CA LEU A 138 7.81 10.60 -11.56
C LEU A 138 7.69 12.13 -11.61
N LEU A 139 7.47 12.76 -10.45
CA LEU A 139 7.43 14.21 -10.28
C LEU A 139 8.73 14.87 -10.67
N PHE A 140 9.86 14.28 -10.26
CA PHE A 140 11.18 14.75 -10.64
C PHE A 140 11.30 14.90 -12.15
N VAL A 141 10.95 13.86 -12.92
CA VAL A 141 11.12 13.91 -14.38
C VAL A 141 10.15 14.91 -15.02
N PHE A 142 8.90 14.97 -14.58
CA PHE A 142 7.92 15.90 -15.14
C PHE A 142 8.27 17.36 -14.86
N ARG A 143 8.51 17.71 -13.60
CA ARG A 143 8.88 19.08 -13.22
C ARG A 143 10.22 19.49 -13.83
N ALA A 144 11.21 18.61 -13.87
CA ALA A 144 12.51 18.91 -14.46
C ALA A 144 12.42 19.17 -15.98
N GLU A 145 11.52 18.49 -16.68
CA GLU A 145 11.27 18.73 -18.10
C GLU A 145 10.45 20.00 -18.37
N ASP A 146 9.63 20.44 -17.43
CA ASP A 146 8.83 21.67 -17.52
C ASP A 146 9.64 22.93 -17.12
N ASP A 147 10.72 22.77 -16.35
CA ASP A 147 11.60 23.86 -15.92
C ASP A 147 12.66 24.24 -16.98
N GLU A 148 13.34 25.38 -16.77
CA GLU A 148 14.38 25.87 -17.65
C GLU A 148 15.58 24.89 -17.70
N PRO A 149 16.19 24.66 -18.88
CA PRO A 149 17.30 23.71 -19.03
C PRO A 149 18.52 23.99 -18.13
N GLU A 150 18.65 25.21 -17.61
CA GLU A 150 19.74 25.64 -16.73
C GLU A 150 19.63 25.07 -15.30
N PHE A 151 18.41 24.76 -14.85
CA PHE A 151 18.13 24.22 -13.50
C PHE A 151 17.93 22.69 -13.50
N ARG A 152 17.85 22.10 -14.69
CA ARG A 152 17.68 20.67 -14.90
C ARG A 152 18.97 19.89 -14.61
N PRO A 153 18.94 18.82 -13.80
CA PRO A 153 20.06 17.91 -13.68
C PRO A 153 20.45 17.28 -15.03
N PRO A 154 21.73 16.96 -15.27
CA PRO A 154 22.23 16.61 -16.60
C PRO A 154 21.94 15.16 -17.03
N TYR A 155 20.68 14.71 -16.94
CA TYR A 155 20.21 13.46 -17.53
C TYR A 155 19.74 13.66 -18.98
N VAL A 156 19.54 12.57 -19.72
CA VAL A 156 19.09 12.62 -21.12
C VAL A 156 17.95 11.62 -21.34
N LEU A 157 16.76 12.14 -21.70
CA LEU A 157 15.66 11.28 -22.13
C LEU A 157 15.89 10.79 -23.57
N THR A 158 15.65 9.50 -23.80
CA THR A 158 15.64 8.92 -25.14
C THR A 158 14.41 9.39 -25.94
N GLU A 159 14.42 9.26 -27.26
CA GLU A 159 13.25 9.59 -28.10
C GLU A 159 12.00 8.80 -27.67
N ALA A 160 12.17 7.53 -27.29
CA ALA A 160 11.08 6.69 -26.79
C ALA A 160 10.53 7.23 -25.45
N GLN A 161 11.39 7.66 -24.54
CA GLN A 161 11.00 8.25 -23.26
C GLN A 161 10.27 9.59 -23.45
N GLN A 162 10.78 10.46 -24.33
CA GLN A 162 10.13 11.73 -24.67
C GLN A 162 8.75 11.51 -25.31
N SER A 163 8.64 10.55 -26.24
CA SER A 163 7.36 10.21 -26.87
C SER A 163 6.34 9.66 -25.86
N ALA A 164 6.77 8.78 -24.96
CA ALA A 164 5.90 8.22 -23.93
C ALA A 164 5.45 9.31 -22.94
N MET A 165 6.36 10.20 -22.53
CA MET A 165 6.04 11.34 -21.68
C MET A 165 5.02 12.29 -22.33
N GLN A 166 5.19 12.60 -23.62
CA GLN A 166 4.26 13.44 -24.34
C GLN A 166 2.87 12.80 -24.41
N THR A 167 2.80 11.49 -24.63
CA THR A 167 1.52 10.76 -24.65
C THR A 167 0.79 10.85 -23.30
N VAL A 168 1.54 10.78 -22.18
CA VAL A 168 0.98 11.01 -20.84
C VAL A 168 0.43 12.43 -20.71
N ARG A 169 1.19 13.45 -21.11
CA ARG A 169 0.74 14.85 -21.09
C ARG A 169 -0.53 15.06 -21.91
N ASP A 170 -0.57 14.53 -23.13
CA ASP A 170 -1.72 14.67 -24.04
C ASP A 170 -2.98 14.03 -23.44
N LYS A 171 -2.85 12.87 -22.81
CA LYS A 171 -3.98 12.18 -22.16
C LYS A 171 -4.48 12.91 -20.91
N ILE A 172 -3.58 13.44 -20.10
CA ILE A 172 -3.95 14.23 -18.92
C ILE A 172 -4.61 15.54 -19.33
N GLY A 173 -4.08 16.23 -20.35
CA GLY A 173 -4.67 17.46 -20.88
C GLY A 173 -6.08 17.24 -21.41
N ALA A 174 -6.29 16.18 -22.20
CA ALA A 174 -7.63 15.84 -22.71
C ALA A 174 -8.62 15.47 -21.58
N PHE A 175 -8.14 14.81 -20.52
CA PHE A 175 -8.96 14.52 -19.34
C PHE A 175 -9.36 15.79 -18.57
N GLN A 176 -8.44 16.75 -18.45
CA GLN A 176 -8.69 18.04 -17.83
C GLN A 176 -9.76 18.85 -18.59
N GLU A 177 -9.60 18.97 -19.90
CA GLU A 177 -10.59 19.64 -20.76
C GLU A 177 -11.98 19.01 -20.61
N TRP A 178 -12.06 17.68 -20.63
CA TRP A 178 -13.31 16.95 -20.40
C TRP A 178 -13.93 17.23 -19.03
N LYS A 179 -13.12 17.32 -17.96
CA LYS A 179 -13.59 17.60 -16.60
C LYS A 179 -14.15 19.02 -16.48
N GLU A 180 -13.48 19.99 -17.09
CA GLU A 180 -13.93 21.38 -17.14
C GLU A 180 -15.25 21.55 -17.92
N GLU A 181 -15.45 20.81 -19.01
CA GLU A 181 -16.70 20.82 -19.78
C GLU A 181 -17.90 20.31 -18.96
N GLN A 182 -17.69 19.30 -18.12
CA GLN A 182 -18.72 18.73 -17.25
C GLN A 182 -19.12 19.68 -16.10
N GLU A 183 -18.16 20.44 -15.56
CA GLU A 183 -18.40 21.43 -14.51
C GLU A 183 -18.97 22.75 -15.07
N GLY A 184 -18.61 23.11 -16.32
CA GLY A 184 -19.10 24.30 -17.02
C GLY A 184 -20.50 24.17 -17.63
N GLY A 185 -21.02 22.94 -17.80
CA GLY A 185 -22.31 22.63 -18.44
C GLY A 185 -23.57 22.87 -17.59
N GLY A 186 -23.45 23.25 -16.30
CA GLY A 186 -24.59 23.47 -15.38
C GLY A 186 -25.48 24.68 -15.66
N GLY A 187 -25.41 25.24 -16.88
CA GLY A 187 -26.00 26.51 -17.29
C GLY A 187 -27.07 26.43 -18.38
N GLY A 188 -27.89 25.37 -18.41
CA GLY A 188 -29.24 25.43 -18.98
C GLY A 188 -29.48 24.68 -20.29
N GLY A 189 -30.54 23.88 -20.30
CA GLY A 189 -31.22 23.43 -21.50
C GLY A 189 -31.73 22.00 -21.41
N ASP A 190 -32.97 21.83 -20.94
CA ASP A 190 -33.80 20.68 -21.33
C ASP A 190 -33.84 20.64 -22.88
N GLY A 191 -33.37 19.54 -23.45
CA GLY A 191 -33.37 19.33 -24.89
C GLY A 191 -32.89 17.93 -25.22
N ASP A 192 -33.84 16.99 -25.24
CA ASP A 192 -33.72 15.78 -26.06
C ASP A 192 -33.23 16.18 -27.46
N GLU A 193 -32.16 15.55 -27.95
CA GLU A 193 -32.06 15.10 -29.35
C GLU A 193 -30.82 14.20 -29.53
N ASP A 194 -31.14 12.91 -29.66
CA ASP A 194 -30.49 11.88 -30.45
C ASP A 194 -29.83 12.44 -31.73
N GLU A 195 -28.48 12.41 -31.80
CA GLU A 195 -27.77 12.35 -33.07
C GLU A 195 -26.60 11.36 -32.97
N GLY A 196 -26.78 10.22 -33.64
CA GLY A 196 -25.78 9.18 -33.82
C GLY A 196 -24.55 9.70 -34.58
N PHE A 197 -23.38 9.28 -34.10
CA PHE A 197 -22.11 9.56 -34.75
C PHE A 197 -21.77 8.45 -35.74
N ASP A 198 -21.32 8.89 -36.91
CA ASP A 198 -21.16 8.18 -38.19
C ASP A 198 -19.89 7.32 -38.23
N ASP A 199 -20.05 6.01 -38.48
CA ASP A 199 -18.98 5.04 -38.67
C ASP A 199 -18.33 5.21 -40.06
N GLY A 200 -17.22 5.95 -40.10
CA GLY A 200 -16.36 6.04 -41.28
C GLY A 200 -15.27 4.96 -41.30
N GLU A 201 -15.51 3.88 -42.07
CA GLU A 201 -14.51 2.87 -42.45
C GLU A 201 -13.44 3.47 -43.40
N ASP A 202 -12.14 3.20 -43.13
CA ASP A 202 -11.13 3.01 -44.19
C ASP A 202 -10.05 2.00 -43.76
N ASP A 203 -9.60 1.24 -44.75
CA ASP A 203 -9.03 -0.12 -44.76
C ASP A 203 -7.49 -0.14 -44.87
N GLY A 204 -6.82 -1.08 -44.19
CA GLY A 204 -5.63 -1.72 -44.77
C GLY A 204 -4.49 -2.19 -43.85
N GLY A 205 -4.50 -3.48 -43.46
CA GLY A 205 -3.27 -4.26 -43.17
C GLY A 205 -3.37 -5.30 -42.02
N PRO A 206 -3.10 -6.60 -42.25
CA PRO A 206 -3.32 -7.65 -41.25
C PRO A 206 -2.05 -7.96 -40.45
N ASP A 207 -2.07 -7.72 -39.15
CA ASP A 207 -1.21 -8.42 -38.21
C ASP A 207 -2.12 -9.13 -37.20
N GLU A 208 -2.06 -10.47 -37.22
CA GLU A 208 -2.75 -11.36 -36.30
C GLU A 208 -2.19 -11.18 -34.89
N GLU A 209 -2.73 -10.23 -34.13
CA GLU A 209 -2.65 -10.25 -32.67
C GLU A 209 -3.92 -10.93 -32.12
N VAL A 210 -3.66 -11.96 -31.31
CA VAL A 210 -4.66 -12.72 -30.56
C VAL A 210 -5.40 -11.75 -29.66
N HIS A 211 -6.64 -11.39 -30.02
CA HIS A 211 -7.57 -10.75 -29.11
C HIS A 211 -7.81 -11.69 -27.94
N GLU A 212 -7.31 -11.34 -26.75
CA GLU A 212 -7.89 -11.82 -25.51
C GLU A 212 -9.33 -11.34 -25.49
N GLU A 213 -10.27 -12.28 -25.46
CA GLU A 213 -11.68 -12.03 -25.20
C GLU A 213 -11.79 -11.45 -23.78
N VAL A 214 -11.74 -10.12 -23.67
CA VAL A 214 -12.09 -9.39 -22.46
C VAL A 214 -13.61 -9.47 -22.36
N ASP A 215 -14.11 -9.86 -21.19
CA ASP A 215 -15.53 -9.98 -20.87
C ASP A 215 -16.26 -8.64 -21.09
N GLU A 216 -16.81 -8.46 -22.30
CA GLU A 216 -17.49 -7.25 -22.81
C GLU A 216 -18.69 -6.82 -21.94
N GLY A 217 -19.11 -7.62 -20.96
CA GLY A 217 -20.22 -7.33 -20.07
C GLY A 217 -19.90 -6.43 -18.87
N PHE A 218 -18.64 -6.13 -18.57
CA PHE A 218 -18.24 -5.36 -17.37
C PHE A 218 -17.86 -3.90 -17.66
N GLU A 219 -17.60 -3.53 -18.92
CA GLU A 219 -17.12 -2.18 -19.27
C GLU A 219 -18.23 -1.13 -19.36
N ASP A 220 -19.48 -1.56 -19.61
CA ASP A 220 -20.66 -0.68 -19.76
C ASP A 220 -21.16 -0.08 -18.43
N GLU A 221 -20.73 -0.58 -17.27
CA GLU A 221 -21.11 -0.04 -15.95
C GLU A 221 -20.05 0.91 -15.32
N MET A 222 -18.91 1.13 -15.98
CA MET A 222 -17.84 1.99 -15.45
C MET A 222 -18.08 3.48 -15.78
N SER A 223 -17.83 4.37 -14.83
CA SER A 223 -17.95 5.82 -15.08
C SER A 223 -16.92 6.29 -16.11
N GLU A 224 -17.27 7.33 -16.89
CA GLU A 224 -16.35 7.90 -17.88
C GLU A 224 -15.03 8.39 -17.25
N GLU A 225 -15.08 8.90 -16.02
CA GLU A 225 -13.88 9.27 -15.26
C GLU A 225 -12.96 8.07 -15.01
N THR A 226 -13.52 6.91 -14.64
CA THR A 226 -12.71 5.70 -14.45
C THR A 226 -12.11 5.17 -15.75
N LYS A 227 -12.82 5.34 -16.89
CA LYS A 227 -12.29 5.00 -18.22
C LYS A 227 -11.11 5.90 -18.58
N TRP A 228 -11.22 7.21 -18.33
CA TRP A 228 -10.12 8.16 -18.51
C TRP A 228 -8.91 7.82 -17.64
N MET A 229 -9.11 7.58 -16.35
CA MET A 229 -8.03 7.23 -15.42
C MET A 229 -7.32 5.94 -15.83
N ARG A 230 -8.04 4.92 -16.32
CA ARG A 230 -7.41 3.70 -16.88
C ARG A 230 -6.55 3.96 -18.12
N GLN A 231 -6.95 4.91 -18.97
CA GLN A 231 -6.12 5.30 -20.12
C GLN A 231 -4.83 5.99 -19.65
N ILE A 232 -4.92 6.94 -18.71
CA ILE A 232 -3.76 7.61 -18.13
C ILE A 232 -2.85 6.59 -17.45
N GLN A 233 -3.41 5.68 -16.64
CA GLN A 233 -2.70 4.58 -15.99
C GLN A 233 -1.87 3.75 -16.99
N ARG A 234 -2.44 3.42 -18.15
CA ARG A 234 -1.75 2.66 -19.20
C ARG A 234 -0.56 3.42 -19.79
N GLU A 235 -0.71 4.72 -20.05
CA GLU A 235 0.39 5.54 -20.59
C GLU A 235 1.46 5.80 -19.54
N VAL A 236 1.09 5.99 -18.27
CA VAL A 236 2.04 6.08 -17.15
C VAL A 236 2.86 4.79 -17.02
N LEU A 237 2.24 3.62 -17.14
CA LEU A 237 2.96 2.33 -17.17
C LEU A 237 3.96 2.26 -18.33
N ARG A 238 3.55 2.65 -19.54
CA ARG A 238 4.44 2.67 -20.72
C ARG A 238 5.62 3.60 -20.51
N PHE A 239 5.39 4.76 -19.90
CA PHE A 239 6.45 5.69 -19.55
C PHE A 239 7.45 5.08 -18.55
N PHE A 240 6.98 4.41 -17.49
CA PHE A 240 7.87 3.71 -16.55
C PHE A 240 8.69 2.62 -17.22
N ILE A 241 8.06 1.82 -18.11
CA ILE A 241 8.78 0.80 -18.88
C ILE A 241 9.88 1.46 -19.73
N ALA A 242 9.58 2.56 -20.41
CA ALA A 242 10.56 3.29 -21.22
C ALA A 242 11.70 3.90 -20.37
N LEU A 243 11.40 4.39 -19.16
CA LEU A 243 12.42 4.90 -18.22
C LEU A 243 13.34 3.78 -17.72
N LEU A 244 12.77 2.60 -17.44
CA LEU A 244 13.50 1.42 -16.96
C LEU A 244 14.33 0.75 -18.06
N ASP A 245 13.89 0.84 -19.32
CA ASP A 245 14.61 0.35 -20.50
C ASP A 245 15.70 1.33 -20.99
N HIS A 246 16.30 2.10 -20.08
CA HIS A 246 17.40 3.00 -20.40
C HIS A 246 18.73 2.23 -20.50
N PRO A 247 19.48 2.33 -21.61
CA PRO A 247 20.77 1.67 -21.74
C PRO A 247 21.82 2.36 -20.87
N LEU A 248 22.27 1.70 -19.81
CA LEU A 248 23.37 2.19 -18.98
C LEU A 248 24.69 2.03 -19.74
N GLN A 249 25.25 3.15 -20.22
CA GLN A 249 26.53 3.22 -20.93
C GLN A 249 27.66 3.68 -19.98
N ASP A 250 28.63 4.47 -20.47
CA ASP A 250 29.78 4.94 -19.69
C ASP A 250 29.39 5.96 -18.60
N ASP A 251 28.19 6.56 -18.70
CA ASP A 251 27.63 7.49 -17.71
C ASP A 251 26.22 7.06 -17.29
N GLU A 252 26.12 6.48 -16.09
CA GLU A 252 24.87 5.98 -15.51
C GLU A 252 23.88 7.11 -15.23
N TYR A 253 24.35 8.35 -15.04
CA TYR A 253 23.52 9.51 -14.72
C TYR A 253 22.78 10.09 -15.91
N GLN A 254 23.04 9.59 -17.13
CA GLN A 254 22.17 9.85 -18.28
C GLN A 254 20.75 9.31 -18.06
N SER A 255 20.59 8.29 -17.20
CA SER A 255 19.29 7.80 -16.79
C SER A 255 18.59 8.80 -15.86
N ALA A 256 17.39 9.24 -16.25
CA ALA A 256 16.55 10.11 -15.43
C ALA A 256 16.21 9.49 -14.06
N ILE A 257 16.04 8.16 -13.98
CA ILE A 257 15.82 7.45 -12.70
C ILE A 257 17.04 7.60 -11.79
N ILE A 258 18.24 7.36 -12.31
CA ILE A 258 19.49 7.44 -11.52
C ILE A 258 19.77 8.88 -11.10
N SER A 259 19.49 9.85 -11.97
CA SER A 259 19.53 11.27 -11.62
C SER A 259 18.52 11.64 -10.53
N GLY A 260 17.26 11.17 -10.62
CA GLY A 260 16.25 11.41 -9.59
C GLY A 260 16.62 10.78 -8.24
N LEU A 261 17.19 9.57 -8.25
CA LEU A 261 17.74 8.95 -7.04
C LEU A 261 18.88 9.78 -6.42
N ALA A 262 19.68 10.48 -7.22
CA ALA A 262 20.70 11.40 -6.71
C ALA A 262 20.09 12.58 -5.95
N VAL A 263 18.98 13.12 -6.45
CA VAL A 263 18.23 14.19 -5.78
C VAL A 263 17.65 13.70 -4.46
N LEU A 264 17.06 12.49 -4.43
CA LEU A 264 16.52 11.88 -3.22
C LEU A 264 17.58 11.61 -2.14
N MET A 265 18.87 11.57 -2.50
CA MET A 265 19.97 11.44 -1.54
C MET A 265 20.34 12.76 -0.83
N ILE A 266 19.76 13.89 -1.22
CA ILE A 266 19.98 15.19 -0.57
C ILE A 266 19.19 15.23 0.75
N LYS A 267 19.90 15.44 1.87
CA LYS A 267 19.30 15.57 3.21
C LYS A 267 19.17 17.04 3.60
N GLY A 268 18.02 17.63 3.31
CA GLY A 268 17.74 19.06 3.56
C GLY A 268 18.77 19.99 2.92
N ASP A 269 18.95 21.19 3.47
CA ASP A 269 19.75 22.24 2.79
C ASP A 269 21.28 22.01 2.81
N LYS A 270 21.78 21.07 3.62
CA LYS A 270 23.23 21.00 3.95
C LYS A 270 23.83 19.61 4.02
N GLY A 271 23.06 18.54 3.82
CA GLY A 271 23.52 17.17 4.06
C GLY A 271 23.27 16.22 2.90
N TRP A 272 23.92 15.06 2.97
CA TRP A 272 23.59 13.88 2.18
C TRP A 272 23.13 12.77 3.11
N HIS A 273 22.23 11.91 2.66
CA HIS A 273 21.87 10.70 3.39
C HIS A 273 23.09 9.77 3.51
N ASP A 274 23.29 9.17 4.68
CA ASP A 274 24.36 8.20 4.91
C ASP A 274 24.00 6.85 4.25
N ALA A 275 25.00 6.19 3.70
CA ALA A 275 24.90 4.81 3.22
C ALA A 275 25.00 3.88 4.43
N SER A 276 24.03 3.96 5.35
CA SER A 276 23.94 2.96 6.39
C SER A 276 23.51 1.63 5.75
N PRO A 277 24.08 0.48 6.14
CA PRO A 277 23.54 -0.80 5.70
C PRO A 277 22.06 -0.96 6.10
N GLN A 278 21.54 -0.18 7.05
CA GLN A 278 20.14 -0.19 7.45
C GLN A 278 19.21 0.67 6.56
N SER A 279 19.73 1.51 5.65
CA SER A 279 18.88 2.28 4.73
C SER A 279 18.48 1.50 3.47
N PHE A 280 19.09 0.32 3.21
CA PHE A 280 18.73 -0.57 2.10
C PHE A 280 18.83 -2.07 2.43
N THR A 281 18.85 -2.47 3.71
CA THR A 281 18.66 -3.89 4.06
C THR A 281 17.18 -4.22 4.19
N PHE A 282 16.67 -4.85 3.13
CA PHE A 282 15.67 -5.91 3.20
C PHE A 282 15.89 -6.77 4.45
N GLN A 283 15.06 -6.59 5.48
CA GLN A 283 15.03 -7.49 6.62
C GLN A 283 14.09 -8.65 6.33
N ASN A 284 14.65 -9.77 5.89
CA ASN A 284 14.04 -11.07 6.17
C ASN A 284 14.42 -11.49 7.60
N PRO A 285 13.49 -12.04 8.41
CA PRO A 285 13.80 -12.51 9.75
C PRO A 285 14.61 -13.82 9.70
N THR A 286 15.76 -13.76 10.36
CA THR A 286 16.56 -14.81 11.04
C THR A 286 16.49 -16.28 10.57
N SER A 287 17.66 -16.85 10.30
CA SER A 287 18.05 -18.12 10.95
C SER A 287 19.55 -18.16 11.26
N SER A 288 19.84 -18.38 12.53
CA SER A 288 21.11 -18.82 13.09
C SER A 288 21.41 -20.25 12.63
N GLU A 289 22.64 -20.56 12.26
CA GLU A 289 23.51 -21.55 12.94
C GLU A 289 24.77 -21.89 12.12
N GLU A 290 25.74 -22.39 12.88
CA GLU A 290 27.17 -22.40 12.68
C GLU A 290 27.73 -23.44 11.69
N GLY A 291 28.87 -23.08 11.10
CA GLY A 291 30.05 -23.89 10.77
C GLY A 291 29.90 -25.39 10.41
N GLN A 292 30.39 -25.74 9.21
CA GLN A 292 31.57 -26.62 9.08
C GLN A 292 32.10 -26.71 7.64
N SER A 293 33.40 -26.99 7.57
CA SER A 293 34.25 -26.88 6.39
C SER A 293 34.72 -28.26 5.88
N ILE A 294 35.09 -28.30 4.57
CA ILE A 294 36.03 -29.24 3.88
C ILE A 294 35.40 -30.53 3.27
N PRO A 295 35.89 -31.12 2.13
CA PRO A 295 36.77 -30.65 1.02
C PRO A 295 36.25 -30.90 -0.42
N ARG A 296 36.96 -30.26 -1.36
CA ARG A 296 37.16 -30.65 -2.77
C ARG A 296 37.54 -32.14 -2.96
N SER A 297 37.01 -32.78 -4.00
CA SER A 297 37.63 -33.96 -4.64
C SER A 297 37.57 -33.88 -6.17
N ARG A 298 38.64 -34.37 -6.80
CA ARG A 298 39.00 -34.31 -8.23
C ARG A 298 38.49 -35.52 -9.02
N CYS A 299 38.25 -35.27 -10.31
CA CYS A 299 38.42 -36.13 -11.50
C CYS A 299 37.95 -37.61 -11.49
N SER A 300 37.20 -37.99 -12.53
CA SER A 300 37.78 -38.79 -13.64
C SER A 300 36.85 -38.89 -14.85
N SER A 301 37.44 -38.72 -16.02
CA SER A 301 36.90 -39.01 -17.36
C SER A 301 36.73 -40.51 -17.61
N VAL A 302 35.64 -40.94 -18.27
CA VAL A 302 35.63 -42.05 -19.24
C VAL A 302 34.49 -41.84 -20.24
N SER A 303 34.69 -42.21 -21.50
CA SER A 303 33.80 -41.95 -22.64
C SER A 303 33.30 -43.24 -23.32
N PHE A 304 32.24 -43.07 -24.16
CA PHE A 304 31.62 -43.98 -25.18
C PHE A 304 31.03 -45.31 -24.65
N ASP A 305 29.87 -45.85 -25.08
CA ASP A 305 29.16 -45.81 -26.36
C ASP A 305 27.70 -46.35 -26.22
N LYS A 306 26.76 -45.76 -26.98
CA LYS A 306 25.44 -46.20 -27.52
C LYS A 306 24.54 -47.26 -26.83
N GLY A 307 23.26 -46.89 -26.66
CA GLY A 307 22.11 -47.80 -26.82
C GLY A 307 20.78 -47.30 -26.24
N PHE A 308 19.80 -47.00 -27.10
CA PHE A 308 18.43 -46.54 -26.81
C PHE A 308 17.69 -47.33 -25.70
N ALA A 309 17.20 -46.64 -24.67
CA ALA A 309 16.01 -47.03 -23.90
C ALA A 309 15.47 -45.81 -23.14
N ALA A 310 14.15 -45.59 -23.24
CA ALA A 310 13.36 -44.47 -22.71
C ALA A 310 13.97 -43.65 -21.55
N ASP A 311 14.17 -42.35 -21.79
CA ASP A 311 14.36 -41.34 -20.73
C ASP A 311 13.11 -41.31 -19.84
N ARG A 312 13.11 -42.14 -18.80
CA ARG A 312 12.53 -41.73 -17.52
C ARG A 312 13.73 -41.24 -16.73
N ASP A 313 13.67 -39.99 -16.27
CA ASP A 313 14.68 -39.42 -15.38
C ASP A 313 14.29 -39.75 -13.92
N PRO A 314 14.75 -40.88 -13.35
CA PRO A 314 14.40 -41.26 -11.98
C PRO A 314 14.93 -40.26 -10.95
N VAL A 315 15.93 -39.45 -11.30
CA VAL A 315 16.48 -38.42 -10.41
C VAL A 315 15.60 -37.16 -10.45
N GLY A 316 15.13 -36.77 -11.63
CA GLY A 316 14.15 -35.70 -11.82
C GLY A 316 12.79 -36.01 -11.20
N GLU A 317 12.27 -37.22 -11.38
CA GLU A 317 11.03 -37.68 -10.74
C GLU A 317 11.16 -37.76 -9.20
N SER A 318 12.30 -38.22 -8.68
CA SER A 318 12.53 -38.26 -7.23
C SER A 318 12.68 -36.86 -6.61
N ARG A 319 13.34 -35.93 -7.33
CA ARG A 319 13.44 -34.51 -6.91
C ARG A 319 12.11 -33.78 -6.98
N ALA A 320 11.29 -34.05 -8.00
CA ALA A 320 9.94 -33.49 -8.11
C ALA A 320 9.02 -34.02 -6.99
N PHE A 321 9.13 -35.31 -6.67
CA PHE A 321 8.40 -35.92 -5.55
C PHE A 321 8.85 -35.34 -4.19
N GLU A 322 10.14 -35.16 -3.96
CA GLU A 322 10.68 -34.50 -2.75
C GLU A 322 10.24 -33.04 -2.65
N ALA A 323 10.29 -32.27 -3.74
CA ALA A 323 9.82 -30.90 -3.79
C ALA A 323 8.31 -30.79 -3.49
N GLN A 324 7.50 -31.70 -4.03
CA GLN A 324 6.07 -31.77 -3.74
C GLN A 324 5.80 -32.14 -2.28
N ASN A 325 6.60 -33.03 -1.69
CA ASN A 325 6.48 -33.43 -0.29
C ASN A 325 6.92 -32.30 0.66
N HIS A 326 7.96 -31.54 0.30
CA HIS A 326 8.38 -30.32 0.99
C HIS A 326 7.31 -29.22 0.88
N GLN A 327 6.69 -29.03 -0.28
CA GLN A 327 5.60 -28.07 -0.47
C GLN A 327 4.38 -28.43 0.39
N ARG A 328 3.94 -29.69 0.37
CA ARG A 328 2.84 -30.18 1.23
C ARG A 328 3.17 -30.05 2.71
N SER A 329 4.40 -30.37 3.09
CA SER A 329 4.85 -30.21 4.47
C SER A 329 4.84 -28.74 4.90
N ARG A 330 5.32 -27.82 4.04
CA ARG A 330 5.31 -26.37 4.33
C ARG A 330 3.90 -25.79 4.37
N GLN A 331 3.01 -26.18 3.46
CA GLN A 331 1.60 -25.78 3.49
C GLN A 331 0.91 -26.31 4.75
N ARG A 332 1.18 -27.57 5.11
CA ARG A 332 0.67 -28.16 6.34
C ARG A 332 1.19 -27.43 7.57
N TRP A 333 2.48 -27.10 7.61
CA TRP A 333 3.09 -26.29 8.66
C TRP A 333 2.48 -24.89 8.74
N ARG A 334 2.19 -24.21 7.61
CA ARG A 334 1.52 -22.90 7.61
C ARG A 334 0.09 -22.99 8.12
N ILE A 335 -0.71 -23.93 7.60
CA ILE A 335 -2.09 -24.15 8.05
C ILE A 335 -2.10 -24.54 9.54
N GLU A 336 -1.13 -25.33 9.99
CA GLU A 336 -1.00 -25.72 11.39
C GLU A 336 -0.54 -24.54 12.27
N ALA A 337 0.38 -23.70 11.79
CA ALA A 337 0.81 -22.49 12.49
C ALA A 337 -0.29 -21.42 12.56
N ASP A 338 -1.02 -21.18 11.46
CA ASP A 338 -2.19 -20.29 11.42
C ASP A 338 -3.30 -20.83 12.31
N SER A 339 -3.58 -22.14 12.24
CA SER A 339 -4.55 -22.78 13.14
C SER A 339 -4.12 -22.72 14.60
N GLN A 340 -2.83 -22.77 14.91
CA GLN A 340 -2.31 -22.61 16.27
C GLN A 340 -2.43 -21.16 16.74
N ARG A 341 -2.07 -20.18 15.90
CA ARG A 341 -2.20 -18.74 16.19
C ARG A 341 -3.66 -18.36 16.42
N GLU A 342 -4.53 -18.68 15.47
CA GLU A 342 -5.96 -18.41 15.60
C GLU A 342 -6.59 -19.19 16.77
N GLY A 343 -6.09 -20.39 17.08
CA GLY A 343 -6.49 -21.12 18.29
C GLY A 343 -6.16 -20.36 19.58
N HIS A 344 -5.01 -19.68 19.61
CA HIS A 344 -4.60 -18.80 20.70
C HIS A 344 -5.47 -17.52 20.77
N GLU A 345 -5.80 -16.93 19.62
CA GLU A 345 -6.71 -15.78 19.52
C GLU A 345 -8.10 -16.11 20.08
N VAL A 346 -8.66 -17.25 19.68
CA VAL A 346 -9.97 -17.75 20.17
C VAL A 346 -9.94 -18.00 21.67
N TRP A 347 -8.82 -18.48 22.23
CA TRP A 347 -8.67 -18.63 23.68
C TRP A 347 -8.65 -17.27 24.39
N ASN A 348 -7.95 -16.27 23.82
CA ASN A 348 -7.92 -14.91 24.34
C ASN A 348 -9.28 -14.19 24.20
N LEU A 349 -10.09 -14.54 23.20
CA LEU A 349 -11.40 -13.91 22.96
C LEU A 349 -12.34 -14.00 24.17
N GLU A 350 -12.43 -15.15 24.84
CA GLU A 350 -13.32 -15.30 26.01
C GLU A 350 -12.89 -14.38 27.16
N THR A 351 -11.59 -14.30 27.43
CA THR A 351 -11.01 -13.41 28.44
C THR A 351 -11.34 -11.95 28.14
N ARG A 352 -11.22 -11.55 26.86
CA ARG A 352 -11.60 -10.20 26.44
C ARG A 352 -13.09 -9.97 26.62
N LEU A 353 -13.97 -10.86 26.14
CA LEU A 353 -15.42 -10.73 26.32
C LEU A 353 -15.80 -10.57 27.80
N ASP A 354 -15.23 -11.40 28.68
CA ASP A 354 -15.44 -11.33 30.13
C ASP A 354 -15.00 -9.99 30.73
N SER A 355 -13.91 -9.41 30.22
CA SER A 355 -13.44 -8.11 30.69
C SER A 355 -14.46 -6.99 30.45
N TRP A 356 -15.33 -7.09 29.45
CA TRP A 356 -16.37 -6.08 29.15
C TRP A 356 -17.66 -6.32 29.94
N VAL A 357 -17.86 -7.50 30.54
CA VAL A 357 -19.09 -7.84 31.27
C VAL A 357 -19.28 -6.93 32.48
N GLY A 358 -20.47 -6.32 32.56
CA GLY A 358 -20.85 -5.46 33.70
C GLY A 358 -20.15 -4.10 33.74
N LYS A 359 -19.48 -3.69 32.66
CA LYS A 359 -18.87 -2.37 32.50
C LYS A 359 -19.62 -1.54 31.46
N CYS A 360 -19.67 -0.22 31.68
CA CYS A 360 -20.07 0.74 30.66
C CYS A 360 -19.05 0.69 29.52
N PRO A 361 -19.46 0.39 28.28
CA PRO A 361 -18.52 0.19 27.17
C PRO A 361 -17.77 1.48 26.82
N LEU A 362 -18.43 2.63 26.94
CA LEU A 362 -17.84 3.94 26.67
C LEU A 362 -16.79 4.32 27.71
N CYS A 363 -17.13 4.27 29.00
CA CYS A 363 -16.17 4.58 30.06
C CYS A 363 -15.07 3.52 30.17
N TYR A 364 -15.33 2.26 29.83
CA TYR A 364 -14.27 1.26 29.75
C TYR A 364 -13.27 1.60 28.65
N THR A 365 -13.75 2.00 27.47
CA THR A 365 -12.91 2.47 26.36
C THR A 365 -12.03 3.65 26.76
N ARG A 366 -12.61 4.65 27.44
CA ARG A 366 -11.88 5.81 27.97
C ARG A 366 -10.82 5.41 29.01
N ARG A 367 -11.13 4.45 29.89
CA ARG A 367 -10.18 4.00 30.89
C ARG A 367 -9.00 3.23 30.32
N CYS A 368 -9.19 2.48 29.24
CA CYS A 368 -8.07 1.85 28.53
C CYS A 368 -7.11 2.91 27.93
N GLN A 369 -7.59 4.13 27.68
CA GLN A 369 -6.75 5.28 27.29
C GLN A 369 -6.10 6.02 28.47
N GLY A 370 -6.21 5.49 29.69
CA GLY A 370 -5.61 6.08 30.89
C GLY A 370 -6.47 7.13 31.60
N LEU A 371 -7.74 7.33 31.21
CA LEU A 371 -8.66 8.21 31.93
C LEU A 371 -9.18 7.53 33.22
N ASP A 372 -9.16 8.27 34.32
CA ASP A 372 -9.73 7.82 35.60
C ASP A 372 -11.25 8.05 35.61
N VAL A 373 -11.99 7.05 35.13
CA VAL A 373 -13.45 7.07 35.06
C VAL A 373 -14.05 5.83 35.72
N ASP A 374 -15.16 6.02 36.44
CA ASP A 374 -15.99 4.89 36.86
C ASP A 374 -16.58 4.21 35.63
N VAL A 375 -16.68 2.89 35.67
CA VAL A 375 -17.30 2.11 34.60
C VAL A 375 -18.50 1.30 35.06
N ARG A 376 -18.77 1.25 36.37
CA ARG A 376 -19.80 0.35 36.92
C ARG A 376 -21.16 1.02 36.89
N HIS A 377 -21.61 1.31 35.69
CA HIS A 377 -22.91 1.87 35.39
C HIS A 377 -23.39 1.39 34.02
N THR A 378 -24.68 1.54 33.74
CA THR A 378 -25.25 1.18 32.43
C THR A 378 -25.04 2.32 31.44
N LEU A 379 -25.00 2.01 30.13
CA LEU A 379 -24.79 3.02 29.10
C LEU A 379 -25.86 4.11 29.15
N GLU A 380 -27.10 3.78 29.49
CA GLU A 380 -28.22 4.74 29.59
C GLU A 380 -27.99 5.80 30.67
N ASN A 381 -27.28 5.42 31.74
CA ASN A 381 -26.95 6.30 32.87
C ASN A 381 -25.53 6.87 32.78
N CYS A 382 -24.84 6.68 31.65
CA CYS A 382 -23.49 7.16 31.44
C CYS A 382 -23.46 8.71 31.40
N PRO A 383 -22.55 9.37 32.12
CA PRO A 383 -22.42 10.83 32.10
C PRO A 383 -21.65 11.37 30.88
N ASP A 384 -20.99 10.50 30.11
CA ASP A 384 -20.19 10.90 28.94
C ASP A 384 -21.09 11.49 27.83
N GLU A 385 -20.68 12.62 27.27
CA GLU A 385 -21.41 13.36 26.23
C GLU A 385 -21.62 12.53 24.96
N SER A 386 -20.73 11.56 24.71
CA SER A 386 -20.77 10.66 23.55
C SER A 386 -21.81 9.54 23.70
N ARG A 387 -22.47 9.42 24.87
CA ARG A 387 -23.47 8.37 25.16
C ARG A 387 -24.50 8.21 24.05
N THR A 388 -25.11 9.30 23.61
CA THR A 388 -26.19 9.27 22.61
C THR A 388 -25.68 8.74 21.28
N LYS A 389 -24.45 9.11 20.88
CA LYS A 389 -23.82 8.60 19.65
C LYS A 389 -23.61 7.09 19.71
N VAL A 390 -23.11 6.59 20.86
CA VAL A 390 -22.91 5.14 21.07
C VAL A 390 -24.24 4.39 21.04
N ILE A 391 -25.31 4.93 21.64
CA ILE A 391 -26.64 4.31 21.59
C ILE A 391 -27.15 4.22 20.15
N THR A 392 -27.03 5.29 19.37
CA THR A 392 -27.41 5.30 17.94
C THR A 392 -26.62 4.26 17.15
N GLU A 393 -25.32 4.14 17.41
CA GLU A 393 -24.47 3.16 16.74
C GLU A 393 -24.86 1.71 17.11
N ILE A 394 -25.21 1.45 18.37
CA ILE A 394 -25.71 0.14 18.79
C ILE A 394 -26.99 -0.23 18.04
N GLU A 395 -27.91 0.71 17.86
CA GLU A 395 -29.14 0.47 17.07
C GLU A 395 -28.82 0.17 15.60
N ALA A 396 -27.83 0.86 15.01
CA ALA A 396 -27.36 0.54 13.66
C ALA A 396 -26.80 -0.89 13.58
N LEU A 397 -25.95 -1.30 14.53
CA LEU A 397 -25.38 -2.66 14.58
C LEU A 397 -26.43 -3.76 14.85
N LYS A 398 -27.61 -3.42 15.38
CA LYS A 398 -28.74 -4.38 15.49
C LYS A 398 -29.37 -4.72 14.15
N THR A 399 -29.17 -3.89 13.11
CA THR A 399 -29.72 -4.12 11.76
C THR A 399 -28.94 -5.16 10.95
N ILE A 400 -27.74 -5.54 11.39
CA ILE A 400 -26.85 -6.50 10.71
C ILE A 400 -27.55 -7.84 10.50
N ARG A 401 -27.54 -8.32 9.26
CA ARG A 401 -28.01 -9.65 8.88
C ARG A 401 -26.83 -10.61 8.80
N PHE A 402 -26.71 -11.49 9.79
CA PHE A 402 -25.66 -12.50 9.82
C PHE A 402 -25.95 -13.65 8.85
N GLU A 403 -24.91 -14.12 8.17
CA GLU A 403 -24.95 -15.36 7.41
C GLU A 403 -25.27 -16.55 8.33
N PRO A 404 -25.87 -17.63 7.79
CA PRO A 404 -26.22 -18.80 8.58
C PRO A 404 -25.02 -19.35 9.36
N TYR A 405 -25.22 -19.56 10.67
CA TYR A 405 -24.24 -20.07 11.62
C TYR A 405 -23.04 -19.14 11.93
N ALA A 406 -22.97 -17.95 11.32
CA ALA A 406 -21.90 -17.00 11.59
C ALA A 406 -21.87 -16.54 13.06
N SER A 407 -23.03 -16.42 13.71
CA SER A 407 -23.08 -16.03 15.11
C SER A 407 -24.30 -16.58 15.84
N CYS A 408 -24.28 -16.45 17.16
CA CYS A 408 -25.45 -16.58 17.99
C CYS A 408 -26.41 -15.43 17.69
N THR A 409 -27.62 -15.78 17.27
CA THR A 409 -28.68 -14.81 16.89
C THR A 409 -29.11 -13.86 18.01
N PHE A 410 -28.70 -14.09 19.26
CA PHE A 410 -29.04 -13.26 20.41
C PHE A 410 -27.89 -12.34 20.86
N CYS A 411 -26.66 -12.87 20.95
CA CYS A 411 -25.53 -12.14 21.55
C CYS A 411 -24.36 -11.89 20.59
N THR A 412 -24.46 -12.26 19.32
CA THR A 412 -23.47 -12.01 18.26
C THR A 412 -22.09 -12.65 18.41
N VAL A 413 -21.78 -13.30 19.53
CA VAL A 413 -20.62 -14.20 19.63
C VAL A 413 -20.87 -15.50 18.87
N ALA A 414 -19.81 -16.25 18.55
CA ALA A 414 -19.93 -17.54 17.89
C ALA A 414 -20.75 -18.54 18.72
N GLN A 415 -21.40 -19.50 18.05
CA GLN A 415 -22.19 -20.53 18.73
C GLN A 415 -21.32 -21.40 19.65
N LYS A 416 -20.05 -21.63 19.28
CA LYS A 416 -19.07 -22.37 20.09
C LYS A 416 -18.76 -21.73 21.43
N VAL A 417 -18.77 -20.39 21.49
CA VAL A 417 -18.45 -19.61 22.69
C VAL A 417 -19.72 -19.33 23.52
N CYS A 418 -20.90 -19.29 22.91
CA CYS A 418 -22.13 -18.93 23.60
C CYS A 418 -22.75 -20.10 24.39
N THR A 419 -22.98 -19.93 25.70
CA THR A 419 -23.57 -20.96 26.60
C THR A 419 -25.01 -21.36 26.26
N ARG A 420 -25.69 -20.62 25.36
CA ARG A 420 -27.04 -20.96 24.88
C ARG A 420 -27.04 -22.10 23.85
N TRP A 421 -25.86 -22.44 23.34
CA TRP A 421 -25.66 -23.46 22.33
C TRP A 421 -24.79 -24.58 22.90
N ALA A 422 -25.12 -25.82 22.55
CA ALA A 422 -24.31 -26.99 22.89
C ALA A 422 -24.01 -27.77 21.62
N GLU A 423 -22.79 -28.29 21.51
CA GLU A 423 -22.42 -29.18 20.40
C GLU A 423 -23.30 -30.44 20.41
N THR A 424 -23.77 -30.82 19.23
CA THR A 424 -24.55 -32.04 19.02
C THR A 424 -23.71 -33.31 19.23
N ARG A 425 -22.42 -33.22 18.88
CA ARG A 425 -21.39 -34.20 19.13
C ARG A 425 -20.06 -33.45 19.26
N GLU A 426 -19.24 -33.86 20.21
CA GLU A 426 -17.92 -33.27 20.44
C GLU A 426 -17.08 -33.25 19.15
N GLY A 427 -16.58 -32.07 18.78
CA GLY A 427 -15.78 -31.85 17.58
C GLY A 427 -16.57 -31.80 16.27
N SER A 428 -17.91 -31.83 16.32
CA SER A 428 -18.74 -31.78 15.11
C SER A 428 -18.93 -30.38 14.53
N ASN A 429 -18.61 -29.33 15.30
CA ASN A 429 -18.93 -27.92 14.99
C ASN A 429 -20.40 -27.70 14.60
N ARG A 430 -21.31 -28.57 15.06
CA ARG A 430 -22.77 -28.43 14.86
C ARG A 430 -23.45 -28.25 16.19
N PHE A 431 -24.20 -27.16 16.32
CA PHE A 431 -24.78 -26.74 17.60
C PHE A 431 -26.30 -26.89 17.63
N ARG A 432 -26.81 -27.23 18.80
CA ARG A 432 -28.24 -27.13 19.12
C ARG A 432 -28.48 -26.14 20.24
N LYS A 433 -29.62 -25.46 20.20
CA LYS A 433 -30.05 -24.59 21.28
C LYS A 433 -30.34 -25.42 22.54
N VAL A 434 -29.79 -24.99 23.66
CA VAL A 434 -30.06 -25.58 24.98
C VAL A 434 -31.37 -25.02 25.52
N GLU A 435 -32.22 -25.88 26.09
CA GLU A 435 -33.49 -25.49 26.70
C GLU A 435 -33.22 -24.62 27.94
N GLY A 436 -33.83 -23.43 28.01
CA GLY A 436 -33.57 -22.46 29.08
C GLY A 436 -32.21 -21.74 29.01
N GLY A 437 -31.38 -22.01 27.99
CA GLY A 437 -30.06 -21.40 27.86
C GLY A 437 -30.11 -19.88 27.70
N VAL A 438 -29.30 -19.16 28.48
CA VAL A 438 -29.12 -17.69 28.39
C VAL A 438 -27.79 -17.36 27.73
N CYS A 439 -27.72 -16.20 27.07
CA CYS A 439 -26.48 -15.71 26.49
C CYS A 439 -25.71 -14.90 27.54
N GLN A 440 -24.50 -15.34 27.86
CA GLN A 440 -23.64 -14.66 28.82
C GLN A 440 -23.10 -13.32 28.29
N TYR A 441 -22.90 -13.19 26.98
CA TYR A 441 -22.38 -11.97 26.34
C TYR A 441 -23.46 -11.12 25.64
N ASN A 442 -24.71 -11.19 26.12
CA ASN A 442 -25.80 -10.43 25.50
C ASN A 442 -25.50 -8.92 25.50
N GLY A 443 -25.51 -8.31 24.32
CA GLY A 443 -25.27 -6.87 24.14
C GLY A 443 -23.79 -6.44 24.16
N ILE A 444 -22.87 -7.32 24.56
CA ILE A 444 -21.45 -6.95 24.78
C ILE A 444 -20.76 -6.52 23.47
N VAL A 445 -20.73 -7.41 22.47
CA VAL A 445 -19.97 -7.18 21.23
C VAL A 445 -20.41 -5.90 20.52
N ARG A 446 -21.71 -5.71 20.29
CA ARG A 446 -22.24 -4.50 19.63
C ARG A 446 -21.93 -3.24 20.43
N ALA A 447 -22.11 -3.28 21.75
CA ALA A 447 -21.89 -2.12 22.60
C ALA A 447 -20.41 -1.74 22.68
N ALA A 448 -19.52 -2.74 22.72
CA ALA A 448 -18.08 -2.54 22.70
C ALA A 448 -17.59 -1.96 21.36
N VAL A 449 -17.97 -2.58 20.23
CA VAL A 449 -17.61 -2.08 18.90
C VAL A 449 -18.12 -0.64 18.71
N ALA A 450 -19.38 -0.37 19.02
CA ALA A 450 -19.96 0.97 18.96
C ALA A 450 -19.20 2.00 19.82
N ALA A 451 -18.83 1.63 21.04
CA ALA A 451 -18.08 2.52 21.93
C ALA A 451 -16.66 2.77 21.41
N MET A 452 -15.97 1.73 20.94
CA MET A 452 -14.62 1.86 20.38
C MET A 452 -14.62 2.70 19.10
N SER A 453 -15.58 2.51 18.21
CA SER A 453 -15.71 3.34 16.99
C SER A 453 -15.92 4.83 17.28
N ILE A 454 -16.46 5.19 18.44
CA ILE A 454 -16.75 6.60 18.81
C ILE A 454 -15.66 7.19 19.70
N ALA A 455 -15.05 6.39 20.57
CA ALA A 455 -14.24 6.88 21.66
C ALA A 455 -12.81 6.34 21.70
N ALA A 456 -12.47 5.29 20.95
CA ALA A 456 -11.08 4.80 20.89
C ALA A 456 -10.17 5.79 20.14
N PRO A 457 -8.84 5.72 20.35
CA PRO A 457 -7.89 6.44 19.51
C PRO A 457 -8.14 6.12 18.02
N VAL A 458 -7.97 7.11 17.17
CA VAL A 458 -8.25 6.98 15.72
C VAL A 458 -7.45 5.84 15.11
N GLU A 459 -6.22 5.64 15.59
CA GLU A 459 -5.31 4.58 15.16
C GLU A 459 -5.87 3.17 15.41
N VAL A 460 -6.59 2.96 16.52
CA VAL A 460 -7.21 1.66 16.82
C VAL A 460 -8.30 1.32 15.81
N ALA A 461 -9.14 2.30 15.44
CA ALA A 461 -10.15 2.11 14.41
C ALA A 461 -9.52 2.04 13.01
N ARG A 462 -8.49 2.84 12.74
CA ARG A 462 -7.78 2.85 11.46
C ARG A 462 -7.13 1.49 11.18
N GLU A 463 -6.33 0.95 12.09
CA GLU A 463 -5.65 -0.33 11.87
C GLU A 463 -6.59 -1.53 12.08
N GLY A 464 -7.43 -1.51 13.12
CA GLY A 464 -8.24 -2.67 13.53
C GLY A 464 -9.56 -2.86 12.79
N LEU A 465 -10.13 -1.80 12.20
CA LEU A 465 -11.41 -1.86 11.47
C LEU A 465 -11.22 -1.48 10.01
N TYR A 466 -10.76 -0.25 9.73
CA TYR A 466 -10.65 0.25 8.36
C TYR A 466 -9.51 -0.43 7.57
N GLY A 467 -8.38 -0.71 8.21
CA GLY A 467 -7.25 -1.41 7.63
C GLY A 467 -7.62 -2.82 7.20
N GLN A 468 -8.45 -3.51 7.99
CA GLN A 468 -8.96 -4.84 7.66
C GLN A 468 -9.99 -4.81 6.52
N MET A 469 -10.86 -3.78 6.48
CA MET A 469 -11.75 -3.57 5.34
C MET A 469 -10.98 -3.29 4.04
N LYS A 470 -9.88 -2.51 4.13
CA LYS A 470 -8.98 -2.23 2.99
C LYS A 470 -8.25 -3.50 2.55
N ALA A 471 -7.69 -4.26 3.48
CA ALA A 471 -6.99 -5.53 3.20
C ALA A 471 -7.89 -6.59 2.52
N LEU A 472 -9.20 -6.54 2.77
CA LEU A 472 -10.18 -7.43 2.14
C LEU A 472 -10.79 -6.87 0.84
N GLY A 473 -10.32 -5.71 0.37
CA GLY A 473 -10.82 -5.06 -0.86
C GLY A 473 -12.26 -4.57 -0.75
N ILE A 474 -12.76 -4.35 0.47
CA ILE A 474 -14.14 -3.91 0.75
C ILE A 474 -14.22 -2.39 0.79
N TRP A 475 -13.09 -1.72 0.99
CA TRP A 475 -12.95 -0.29 1.25
C TRP A 475 -11.74 0.31 0.52
N GLY A 476 -11.82 1.57 0.09
CA GLY A 476 -10.69 2.33 -0.47
C GLY A 476 -10.64 2.54 -1.98
N ARG A 477 -11.78 2.81 -2.65
CA ARG A 477 -11.83 3.04 -4.11
C ARG A 477 -11.74 4.52 -4.57
N GLY A 478 -11.50 5.48 -3.68
CA GLY A 478 -11.43 6.89 -4.06
C GLY A 478 -10.72 7.76 -3.04
N GLU A 479 -9.87 8.65 -3.53
CA GLU A 479 -9.23 9.72 -2.78
C GLU A 479 -9.96 11.03 -3.11
N GLY A 480 -10.66 11.61 -2.13
CA GLY A 480 -11.39 12.87 -2.25
C GLY A 480 -12.09 13.24 -0.93
N GLU A 481 -12.39 14.53 -0.71
CA GLU A 481 -13.22 14.98 0.43
C GLU A 481 -14.63 14.39 0.33
N TRP A 482 -15.12 13.83 1.44
CA TRP A 482 -16.26 12.93 1.45
C TRP A 482 -17.57 13.70 1.36
N SER A 483 -18.47 13.29 0.47
CA SER A 483 -19.86 13.72 0.55
C SER A 483 -20.59 12.98 1.69
N GLU A 484 -21.68 13.55 2.21
CA GLU A 484 -22.55 12.86 3.18
C GLU A 484 -23.16 11.57 2.61
N GLU A 485 -23.32 11.48 1.28
CA GLU A 485 -23.83 10.28 0.60
C GLU A 485 -22.80 9.14 0.65
N ASP A 486 -21.51 9.44 0.44
CA ASP A 486 -20.42 8.47 0.54
C ASP A 486 -20.37 7.86 1.94
N HIS A 487 -20.43 8.68 3.00
CA HIS A 487 -20.47 8.22 4.39
C HIS A 487 -21.60 7.22 4.66
N THR A 488 -22.77 7.39 4.02
CA THR A 488 -23.89 6.45 4.18
C THR A 488 -23.68 5.13 3.43
N GLU A 489 -23.02 5.17 2.28
CA GLU A 489 -22.66 3.97 1.51
C GLU A 489 -21.62 3.13 2.23
N VAL A 490 -20.54 3.77 2.71
CA VAL A 490 -19.49 3.11 3.52
C VAL A 490 -20.12 2.34 4.67
N ARG A 491 -21.01 3.04 5.39
CA ARG A 491 -21.68 2.50 6.56
C ARG A 491 -22.55 1.31 6.19
N ARG A 492 -23.22 1.34 5.04
CA ARG A 492 -24.04 0.23 4.54
C ARG A 492 -23.18 -1.00 4.22
N VAL A 493 -22.11 -0.81 3.45
CA VAL A 493 -21.17 -1.88 3.06
C VAL A 493 -20.52 -2.51 4.30
N MET A 494 -20.10 -1.67 5.25
CA MET A 494 -19.53 -2.13 6.53
C MET A 494 -20.51 -3.02 7.31
N LEU A 495 -21.78 -2.63 7.41
CA LEU A 495 -22.80 -3.42 8.11
C LEU A 495 -23.08 -4.77 7.42
N ILE A 496 -23.00 -4.82 6.09
CA ILE A 496 -23.11 -6.08 5.33
C ILE A 496 -21.90 -6.98 5.61
N TRP A 497 -20.69 -6.42 5.55
CA TRP A 497 -19.46 -7.15 5.81
C TRP A 497 -19.41 -7.74 7.21
N PHE A 498 -19.81 -6.97 8.23
CA PHE A 498 -19.93 -7.46 9.61
C PHE A 498 -20.80 -8.71 9.75
N GLY A 499 -21.77 -8.91 8.85
CA GLY A 499 -22.64 -10.07 8.80
C GLY A 499 -22.01 -11.33 8.20
N LYS A 500 -20.87 -11.23 7.52
CA LYS A 500 -20.23 -12.35 6.82
C LYS A 500 -19.69 -13.42 7.77
N LYS A 501 -19.74 -14.68 7.34
CA LYS A 501 -19.18 -15.82 8.07
C LYS A 501 -17.70 -16.02 7.73
N ILE A 502 -16.92 -16.31 8.76
CA ILE A 502 -15.51 -16.68 8.66
C ILE A 502 -15.23 -17.96 9.45
N ILE A 503 -14.16 -18.65 9.09
CA ILE A 503 -13.55 -19.69 9.93
C ILE A 503 -12.41 -19.03 10.69
N TRP A 504 -12.43 -19.15 12.02
CA TRP A 504 -11.45 -18.52 12.90
C TRP A 504 -11.08 -19.50 14.02
N GLY A 505 -9.83 -19.96 14.06
CA GLY A 505 -9.37 -20.90 15.09
C GLY A 505 -10.17 -22.20 15.13
N GLY A 506 -10.65 -22.65 13.96
CA GLY A 506 -11.49 -23.84 13.82
C GLY A 506 -12.95 -23.66 14.28
N MET A 507 -13.41 -22.44 14.51
CA MET A 507 -14.81 -22.12 14.82
C MET A 507 -15.46 -21.28 13.71
N GLU A 508 -16.78 -21.43 13.54
CA GLU A 508 -17.56 -20.53 12.71
C GLU A 508 -17.89 -19.25 13.50
N ALA A 509 -17.47 -18.10 12.98
CA ALA A 509 -17.66 -16.80 13.60
C ALA A 509 -18.13 -15.75 12.58
N SER A 510 -18.62 -14.61 13.06
CA SER A 510 -18.94 -13.46 12.24
C SER A 510 -17.74 -12.53 12.16
N VAL A 511 -17.65 -11.80 11.06
CA VAL A 511 -16.67 -10.70 10.93
C VAL A 511 -16.82 -9.70 12.08
N LEU A 512 -18.06 -9.35 12.49
CA LEU A 512 -18.27 -8.44 13.63
C LEU A 512 -17.55 -8.89 14.91
N LEU A 513 -17.52 -10.21 15.17
CA LEU A 513 -16.85 -10.74 16.35
C LEU A 513 -15.32 -10.65 16.23
N ARG A 514 -14.79 -10.83 15.02
CA ARG A 514 -13.35 -10.68 14.76
C ARG A 514 -12.92 -9.21 14.81
N VAL A 515 -13.76 -8.30 14.31
CA VAL A 515 -13.58 -6.85 14.47
C VAL A 515 -13.57 -6.44 15.94
N PHE A 516 -14.50 -6.96 16.75
CA PHE A 516 -14.45 -6.75 18.20
C PHE A 516 -13.10 -7.17 18.77
N TYR A 517 -12.59 -8.35 18.39
CA TYR A 517 -11.30 -8.84 18.85
C TYR A 517 -10.16 -7.89 18.47
N TRP A 518 -10.02 -7.52 17.19
CA TRP A 518 -8.97 -6.60 16.72
C TRP A 518 -9.01 -5.26 17.43
N LEU A 519 -10.20 -4.65 17.56
CA LEU A 519 -10.35 -3.37 18.25
C LEU A 519 -9.96 -3.49 19.74
N THR A 520 -10.31 -4.60 20.40
CA THR A 520 -9.89 -4.81 21.80
C THR A 520 -8.41 -5.07 21.95
N VAL A 521 -7.76 -5.77 21.00
CA VAL A 521 -6.31 -5.95 20.97
C VAL A 521 -5.63 -4.59 20.83
N GLY A 522 -6.04 -3.79 19.84
CA GLY A 522 -5.50 -2.45 19.64
C GLY A 522 -5.67 -1.51 20.84
N LEU A 523 -6.82 -1.61 21.52
CA LEU A 523 -7.17 -0.75 22.65
C LEU A 523 -6.50 -1.16 23.96
N GLU A 524 -6.40 -2.46 24.26
CA GLU A 524 -5.89 -2.97 25.55
C GLU A 524 -4.40 -3.30 25.51
N ASP A 525 -3.90 -3.75 24.35
CA ASP A 525 -2.53 -4.26 24.19
C ASP A 525 -1.65 -3.34 23.32
N GLY A 526 -2.28 -2.38 22.62
CA GLY A 526 -1.63 -1.42 21.73
C GLY A 526 -1.80 -1.76 20.25
N VAL A 527 -1.77 -0.72 19.40
CA VAL A 527 -2.05 -0.81 17.96
C VAL A 527 -1.08 -1.75 17.23
N GLU A 528 0.17 -1.83 17.68
CA GLU A 528 1.20 -2.74 17.14
C GLU A 528 0.85 -4.22 17.31
N SER A 529 -0.09 -4.56 18.19
CA SER A 529 -0.49 -5.95 18.45
C SER A 529 -1.62 -6.45 17.54
N ILE A 530 -2.10 -5.64 16.59
CA ILE A 530 -3.24 -5.96 15.72
C ILE A 530 -2.89 -6.98 14.60
N GLU A 531 -1.59 -7.31 14.40
CA GLU A 531 -1.07 -8.19 13.33
C GLU A 531 -1.67 -9.62 13.26
#